data_AF-A4FA05-F1
#
_entry.id   AF-A4FA05-F1
#
_cell.length_a   1.000
_cell.length_b   1.000
_cell.length_c   1.000
_cell.angle_alpha   90.00
_cell.angle_beta   90.00
_cell.angle_gamma   90.00
#
_symmetry.space_group_name_H-M   'P 1'
#
loop_
_entity.id
_entity.type
_entity.pdbx_description
1 polymer ?
#
loop_
_entity_poly.entity_id
_entity_poly.type
_entity_poly.pdbx_seq_one_letter_code
_entity_poly.pdbx_strand_id
1 'polypeptide(L)'
;MRHRSGSADVMGRLHWDRPAVTIRTEFYKPEKGRYLHPEADRPITHMEAALLQDFPMDFKWCGSKIEIARQIGNAVPVGLARAIAGQVYRYLLEVSGQQAERGLRDTA
;
A
#
# COMPACT_ATOMS: atom_id res chain seq x y z
N MET A 1 -8.62 -22.52 -0.02
CA MET A 1 -10.09 -22.35 -0.04
C MET A 1 -10.53 -21.92 -1.44
N ARG A 2 -11.27 -22.76 -2.17
CA ARG A 2 -11.84 -22.46 -3.50
C ARG A 2 -13.28 -22.00 -3.31
N HIS A 3 -13.64 -20.79 -3.77
CA HIS A 3 -15.03 -20.31 -3.74
C HIS A 3 -15.57 -20.10 -5.15
N ARG A 4 -16.77 -20.67 -5.40
CA ARG A 4 -17.41 -20.92 -6.70
C ARG A 4 -18.54 -19.91 -7.04
N SER A 5 -18.57 -18.74 -6.41
CA SER A 5 -19.57 -17.70 -6.65
C SER A 5 -18.93 -16.32 -6.47
N GLY A 6 -18.90 -15.50 -7.52
CA GLY A 6 -18.15 -14.23 -7.61
C GLY A 6 -18.67 -13.06 -6.75
N SER A 7 -19.47 -13.32 -5.73
CA SER A 7 -20.23 -12.32 -4.96
C SER A 7 -20.04 -12.43 -3.44
N ALA A 8 -18.99 -13.11 -2.96
CA ALA A 8 -18.78 -13.33 -1.52
C ALA A 8 -18.27 -12.09 -0.74
N ASP A 9 -17.81 -11.05 -1.43
CA ASP A 9 -17.25 -9.84 -0.78
C ASP A 9 -18.12 -8.59 -0.95
N VAL A 10 -19.26 -8.68 -1.63
CA VAL A 10 -20.18 -7.55 -1.79
C VAL A 10 -20.79 -7.21 -0.43
N MET A 11 -20.71 -5.94 -0.01
CA MET A 11 -21.13 -5.46 1.31
C MET A 11 -20.45 -6.17 2.49
N GLY A 12 -19.25 -6.72 2.29
CA GLY A 12 -18.53 -7.40 3.35
C GLY A 12 -17.93 -6.44 4.39
N ARG A 13 -17.88 -6.87 5.65
CA ARG A 13 -17.09 -6.22 6.72
C ARG A 13 -15.67 -6.74 6.78
N LEU A 14 -14.74 -5.82 7.09
CA LEU A 14 -13.40 -6.13 7.55
C LEU A 14 -13.45 -6.84 8.91
N HIS A 15 -12.37 -7.51 9.27
CA HIS A 15 -12.21 -8.20 10.56
C HIS A 15 -10.97 -7.66 11.25
N TRP A 16 -11.02 -7.50 12.57
CA TRP A 16 -9.86 -7.07 13.35
C TRP A 16 -8.71 -8.09 13.29
N ASP A 17 -9.05 -9.38 13.38
CA ASP A 17 -8.07 -10.46 13.49
C ASP A 17 -7.58 -11.00 12.13
N ARG A 18 -7.86 -10.31 11.03
CA ARG A 18 -7.49 -10.74 9.67
C ARG A 18 -6.88 -9.59 8.88
N PRO A 19 -5.96 -9.89 7.94
CA PRO A 19 -5.45 -8.88 7.04
C PRO A 19 -6.58 -8.25 6.22
N ALA A 20 -6.46 -6.95 5.95
CA ALA A 20 -7.39 -6.25 5.10
C ALA A 20 -7.35 -6.79 3.65
N VAL A 21 -8.47 -6.64 2.95
CA VAL A 21 -8.51 -6.85 1.49
C VAL A 21 -7.75 -5.74 0.78
N THR A 22 -7.41 -5.95 -0.49
CA THR A 22 -6.77 -4.92 -1.32
C THR A 22 -7.61 -3.64 -1.35
N ILE A 23 -7.03 -2.53 -0.87
CA ILE A 23 -7.66 -1.21 -0.92
C ILE A 23 -7.62 -0.71 -2.36
N ARG A 24 -8.78 -0.62 -3.01
CA ARG A 24 -8.92 -0.13 -4.38
C ARG A 24 -9.41 1.32 -4.42
N THR A 25 -9.31 1.96 -5.57
CA THR A 25 -9.70 3.37 -5.81
C THR A 25 -11.13 3.74 -5.39
N GLU A 26 -12.04 2.78 -5.32
CA GLU A 26 -13.45 2.96 -4.92
C GLU A 26 -13.78 2.24 -3.60
N PHE A 27 -12.85 2.16 -2.64
CA PHE A 27 -13.07 1.48 -1.35
C PHE A 27 -14.26 2.04 -0.55
N TYR A 28 -14.67 3.29 -0.81
CA TYR A 28 -15.83 3.91 -0.17
C TYR A 28 -17.18 3.37 -0.69
N LYS A 29 -17.18 2.54 -1.74
CA LYS A 29 -18.37 1.87 -2.27
C LYS A 29 -18.44 0.42 -1.76
N PRO A 30 -19.32 0.10 -0.79
CA PRO A 30 -19.40 -1.25 -0.22
C PRO A 30 -19.97 -2.28 -1.21
N GLU A 31 -20.65 -1.84 -2.27
CA GLU A 31 -21.08 -2.69 -3.39
C GLU A 31 -19.91 -3.37 -4.12
N LYS A 32 -18.73 -2.75 -4.10
CA LYS A 32 -17.58 -3.23 -4.87
C LYS A 32 -16.76 -4.25 -4.09
N GLY A 33 -16.94 -4.38 -2.78
CA GLY A 33 -16.15 -5.32 -2.00
C GLY A 33 -16.27 -5.12 -0.49
N ARG A 34 -15.39 -5.82 0.22
CA ARG A 34 -15.37 -5.89 1.68
C ARG A 34 -14.68 -4.68 2.28
N TYR A 35 -15.38 -3.54 2.31
CA TYR A 35 -14.83 -2.28 2.81
C TYR A 35 -15.62 -1.69 3.99
N LEU A 36 -16.59 -2.42 4.54
CA LEU A 36 -17.30 -1.98 5.74
C LEU A 36 -16.41 -2.10 6.98
N HIS A 37 -16.53 -1.14 7.88
CA HIS A 37 -15.83 -1.16 9.15
C HIS A 37 -16.23 -2.42 9.96
N PRO A 38 -15.31 -3.03 10.73
CA PRO A 38 -15.62 -4.25 11.49
C PRO A 38 -16.81 -4.08 12.43
N GLU A 39 -16.91 -2.92 13.09
CA GLU A 39 -17.94 -2.64 14.11
C GLU A 39 -18.96 -1.56 13.71
N ALA A 40 -18.60 -0.63 12.83
CA ALA A 40 -19.43 0.55 12.56
C ALA A 40 -20.23 0.34 11.27
N ASP A 41 -21.46 0.85 11.21
CA ASP A 41 -22.34 0.77 10.04
C ASP A 41 -21.96 1.79 8.94
N ARG A 42 -20.68 1.81 8.59
CA ARG A 42 -20.12 2.67 7.54
C ARG A 42 -18.97 1.97 6.81
N PRO A 43 -18.66 2.37 5.57
CA PRO A 43 -17.38 2.03 4.95
C PRO A 43 -16.20 2.61 5.74
N ILE A 44 -15.01 2.06 5.52
CA ILE A 44 -13.78 2.62 6.06
C ILE A 44 -13.56 4.05 5.56
N THR A 45 -12.99 4.88 6.41
CA THR A 45 -12.60 6.24 6.07
C THR A 45 -11.37 6.26 5.18
N HIS A 46 -11.12 7.41 4.54
CA HIS A 46 -9.89 7.62 3.77
C HIS A 46 -8.65 7.49 4.65
N MET A 47 -8.76 7.90 5.92
CA MET A 47 -7.68 7.78 6.89
C MET A 47 -7.40 6.31 7.24
N GLU A 48 -8.45 5.53 7.50
CA GLU A 48 -8.32 4.08 7.77
C GLU A 48 -7.71 3.36 6.56
N ALA A 49 -8.15 3.68 5.34
CA ALA A 49 -7.60 3.15 4.11
C ALA A 49 -6.12 3.53 3.90
N ALA A 50 -5.74 4.78 4.23
CA ALA A 50 -4.36 5.25 4.16
C ALA A 50 -3.46 4.51 5.16
N LEU A 51 -3.93 4.30 6.40
CA LEU A 51 -3.18 3.56 7.42
C LEU A 51 -2.98 2.09 7.02
N LEU A 52 -3.98 1.46 6.39
CA LEU A 52 -3.84 0.11 5.84
C LEU A 52 -2.79 0.03 4.72
N GLN A 53 -2.55 1.14 4.01
CA GLN A 53 -1.49 1.29 3.01
C GLN A 53 -0.15 1.78 3.62
N ASP A 54 -0.04 1.78 4.95
CA ASP A 54 1.15 2.19 5.71
C ASP A 54 1.54 3.67 5.52
N PHE A 55 0.58 4.52 5.14
CA PHE A 55 0.79 5.97 5.14
C PHE A 55 0.82 6.52 6.57
N PRO A 56 1.68 7.51 6.83
CA PRO A 56 1.72 8.13 8.13
C PRO A 56 0.47 9.00 8.35
N MET A 57 0.05 9.16 9.61
CA MET A 57 -1.17 9.88 9.97
C MET A 57 -1.15 11.37 9.57
N ASP A 58 0.04 11.95 9.47
CA ASP A 58 0.27 13.35 9.10
C ASP A 58 0.47 13.56 7.59
N PHE A 59 0.23 12.54 6.77
CA PHE A 59 0.34 12.65 5.33
C PHE A 59 -0.63 13.69 4.77
N LYS A 60 -0.10 14.67 4.02
CA LYS A 60 -0.87 15.75 3.43
C LYS A 60 -1.44 15.34 2.09
N TRP A 61 -2.73 15.02 2.07
CA TRP A 61 -3.48 14.73 0.85
C TRP A 61 -3.86 16.00 0.10
N CYS A 62 -3.90 15.92 -1.24
CA CYS A 62 -4.32 17.00 -2.11
C CYS A 62 -5.45 16.57 -3.06
N GLY A 63 -6.31 17.52 -3.42
CA GLY A 63 -7.46 17.29 -4.30
C GLY A 63 -8.77 17.00 -3.57
N SER A 64 -9.78 16.62 -4.33
CA SER A 64 -11.10 16.22 -3.84
C SER A 64 -11.05 14.86 -3.13
N LYS A 65 -12.08 14.54 -2.34
CA LYS A 65 -12.19 13.24 -1.63
C LYS A 65 -12.05 12.04 -2.59
N ILE A 66 -12.64 12.13 -3.78
CA ILE A 66 -12.57 11.07 -4.78
C ILE A 66 -11.16 10.91 -5.33
N GLU A 67 -10.46 12.02 -5.58
CA GLU A 67 -9.06 11.99 -6.03
C GLU A 67 -8.14 11.41 -4.95
N ILE A 68 -8.38 11.77 -3.69
CA ILE A 68 -7.64 11.22 -2.55
C ILE A 68 -7.88 9.71 -2.43
N ALA A 69 -9.13 9.25 -2.56
CA ALA A 69 -9.45 7.81 -2.57
C ALA A 69 -8.70 7.06 -3.69
N ARG A 70 -8.61 7.68 -4.88
CA ARG A 70 -7.84 7.13 -6.00
C ARG A 70 -6.35 7.10 -5.73
N GLN A 71 -5.79 8.14 -5.10
CA GLN A 71 -4.38 8.17 -4.71
C GLN A 71 -4.07 7.03 -3.72
N ILE A 72 -4.88 6.87 -2.66
CA ILE A 72 -4.71 5.81 -1.67
C ILE A 72 -4.84 4.42 -2.31
N GLY A 73 -5.85 4.22 -3.16
CA GLY A 73 -6.11 2.91 -3.78
C GLY A 73 -5.08 2.49 -4.82
N ASN A 74 -4.46 3.44 -5.52
CA ASN A 74 -3.41 3.15 -6.51
C ASN A 74 -1.99 3.18 -5.91
N ALA A 75 -1.84 3.69 -4.69
CA ALA A 75 -0.55 3.75 -4.03
C ALA A 75 -0.01 2.34 -3.73
N VAL A 76 1.31 2.23 -3.80
CA VAL A 76 2.04 1.06 -3.28
C VAL A 76 2.17 1.23 -1.77
N PRO A 77 1.96 0.17 -0.96
CA PRO A 77 2.16 0.25 0.48
C PRO A 77 3.56 0.80 0.83
N VAL A 78 3.62 1.78 1.73
CA VAL A 78 4.87 2.49 2.05
C VAL A 78 5.94 1.54 2.59
N GLY A 79 5.57 0.61 3.48
CA GLY A 79 6.48 -0.39 4.02
C GLY A 79 7.08 -1.31 2.96
N LEU A 80 6.30 -1.69 1.94
CA LEU A 80 6.79 -2.48 0.82
C LEU A 80 7.79 -1.68 -0.03
N ALA A 81 7.45 -0.43 -0.36
CA ALA A 81 8.34 0.46 -1.11
C ALA A 81 9.66 0.68 -0.37
N ARG A 82 9.61 0.89 0.96
CA ARG A 82 10.78 1.06 1.82
C ARG A 82 11.68 -0.18 1.81
N ALA A 83 11.11 -1.38 1.92
CA ALA A 83 11.86 -2.63 1.90
C ALA A 83 12.61 -2.84 0.57
N ILE A 84 11.94 -2.57 -0.56
CA ILE A 84 12.54 -2.67 -1.90
C ILE A 84 13.64 -1.62 -2.06
N ALA A 85 13.36 -0.37 -1.73
CA ALA A 85 14.33 0.72 -1.83
C ALA A 85 15.59 0.45 -1.00
N GLY A 86 15.45 -0.14 0.20
CA GLY A 86 16.58 -0.52 1.05
C GLY A 86 17.47 -1.61 0.45
N GLN A 87 16.93 -2.53 -0.34
CA GLN A 87 17.73 -3.54 -1.08
C GLN A 87 18.48 -2.89 -2.24
N VAL A 88 17.78 -2.06 -3.03
CA VAL A 88 18.38 -1.34 -4.16
C VAL A 88 19.50 -0.42 -3.68
N TYR A 89 19.28 0.31 -2.59
CA TYR A 89 20.28 1.20 -2.01
C TYR A 89 21.55 0.47 -1.59
N ARG A 90 21.42 -0.69 -0.91
CA ARG A 90 22.57 -1.52 -0.54
C ARG A 90 23.34 -2.02 -1.74
N TYR A 91 22.64 -2.52 -2.75
CA TYR A 91 23.26 -2.96 -4.00
C TYR A 91 24.04 -1.83 -4.68
N LEU A 92 23.47 -0.63 -4.74
CA LEU A 92 24.14 0.53 -5.33
C LEU A 92 25.41 0.91 -4.55
N LEU A 93 25.39 0.87 -3.21
CA LEU A 93 26.58 1.12 -2.40
C LEU A 93 27.70 0.10 -2.66
N GLU A 94 27.35 -1.18 -2.76
CA GLU A 94 28.31 -2.25 -3.06
C GLU A 94 28.96 -2.06 -4.43
N VAL A 95 28.17 -1.75 -5.47
CA VAL A 95 28.67 -1.50 -6.83
C VAL A 95 29.55 -0.26 -6.88
N SER A 96 29.15 0.84 -6.21
CA SER A 96 29.96 2.06 -6.16
C SER A 96 31.31 1.85 -5.48
N GLY A 97 31.36 1.05 -4.39
CA GLY A 97 32.61 0.69 -3.73
C GLY A 97 33.55 -0.13 -4.63
N GLN A 98 33.00 -1.10 -5.36
CA GLN A 98 33.79 -1.94 -6.28
C GLN A 98 34.36 -1.17 -7.48
N GLN A 99 33.66 -0.14 -7.96
CA GLN A 99 34.15 0.71 -9.04
C GLN A 99 35.29 1.64 -8.60
N ALA A 100 35.24 2.14 -7.36
CA ALA A 100 36.34 2.93 -6.79
C ALA A 100 37.63 2.09 -6.65
N GLU A 101 37.52 0.85 -6.19
CA GLU A 101 38.67 -0.05 -6.06
C GLU A 101 39.24 -0.51 -7.41
N ARG A 102 38.40 -0.70 -8.44
CA ARG A 102 38.89 -0.98 -9.80
C ARG A 102 39.61 0.21 -10.42
N GLY A 103 39.09 1.43 -10.28
CA GLY A 103 39.73 2.64 -10.79
C GLY A 103 41.12 2.93 -10.20
N LEU A 104 41.35 2.54 -8.94
CA LEU A 104 42.69 2.63 -8.33
C LEU A 104 43.67 1.55 -8.83
N ARG A 105 43.18 0.39 -9.27
CA ARG A 105 44.04 -0.69 -9.81
C ARG A 105 44.43 -0.45 -11.26
N ASP A 106 43.61 0.25 -12.03
CA ASP A 106 43.88 0.57 -13.44
C ASP A 106 44.81 1.78 -13.62
N THR A 107 45.19 2.48 -12.53
CA THR A 107 46.11 3.63 -12.52
C THR A 107 47.49 3.35 -11.91
N ALA A 108 47.74 2.11 -11.45
CA ALA A 108 49.01 1.62 -10.92
C ALA A 108 49.72 0.71 -11.93
#